data_AF-A0A1V4IJI6-F1
#
_entry.id   AF-A0A1V4IJI6-F1
#
_cell.length_a   1.000
_cell.length_b   1.000
_cell.length_c   1.000
_cell.angle_alpha   90.00
_cell.angle_beta   90.00
_cell.angle_gamma   90.00
#
_symmetry.space_group_name_H-M   'P 1'
#
loop_
_entity.id
_entity.type
_entity.pdbx_description
1 polymer ?
#
loop_
_entity_poly.entity_id
_entity_poly.type
_entity_poly.pdbx_seq_one_letter_code
_entity_poly.pdbx_strand_id
1 'polypeptide(L)'
;MISNRKKKGFTVMELVIVMTLTVAILGIIWTMVSVSNEIISDVVIESDLQRERQAIQEELSKIGMEANGIEPIDEGDIDVAGEVKKITINSYYKHTSPHGFEILKEYSGENYKNGNNRYNLKVDKIPFSTNVESIKIINKDNISENNYIDLTIKLRKDRNYNDKPITYDINVRTVFRNKNKT
;
A
#
# COMPACT_ATOMS: atom_id res chain seq x y z
N MET A 1 -19.50 12.74 77.06
CA MET A 1 -20.12 13.55 75.99
C MET A 1 -19.76 12.95 74.64
N ILE A 2 -20.69 12.24 73.99
CA ILE A 2 -20.48 11.72 72.64
C ILE A 2 -21.19 12.70 71.69
N SER A 3 -20.40 13.47 70.94
CA SER A 3 -20.90 14.40 69.93
C SER A 3 -21.43 13.61 68.73
N ASN A 4 -22.75 13.49 68.59
CA ASN A 4 -23.41 12.98 67.39
C ASN A 4 -23.18 13.94 66.20
N ARG A 5 -22.04 13.81 65.51
CA ARG A 5 -21.82 14.45 64.21
C ARG A 5 -22.75 13.79 63.19
N LYS A 6 -23.82 14.49 62.79
CA LYS A 6 -24.70 14.04 61.68
C LYS A 6 -23.83 13.93 60.42
N LYS A 7 -23.62 12.71 59.92
CA LYS A 7 -23.00 12.50 58.60
C LYS A 7 -23.98 13.07 57.56
N LYS A 8 -23.58 14.12 56.85
CA LYS A 8 -24.35 14.65 55.72
C LYS A 8 -24.40 13.57 54.64
N GLY A 9 -25.57 12.96 54.44
CA GLY A 9 -25.81 12.05 53.34
C GLY A 9 -25.90 12.83 52.03
N PHE A 10 -25.52 12.18 50.93
CA PHE A 10 -25.59 12.74 49.59
C PHE A 10 -27.05 12.98 49.21
N THR A 11 -27.37 14.16 48.67
CA THR A 11 -28.73 14.45 48.22
C THR A 11 -28.99 13.89 46.83
N VAL A 12 -30.24 13.50 46.55
CA VAL A 12 -30.64 12.98 45.23
C VAL A 12 -30.32 13.98 44.10
N MET A 13 -30.42 15.27 44.39
CA MET A 13 -30.11 16.32 43.42
C MET A 13 -28.61 16.39 43.09
N GLU A 14 -27.73 16.26 44.08
CA GLU A 14 -26.28 16.16 43.85
C GLU A 14 -25.94 14.94 42.97
N LEU A 15 -26.66 13.83 43.13
CA LEU A 15 -26.47 12.61 42.31
C LEU A 15 -26.85 12.82 40.85
N VAL A 16 -27.99 13.46 40.59
CA VAL A 16 -28.43 13.76 39.23
C VAL A 16 -27.45 14.72 38.54
N ILE A 17 -26.95 15.73 39.25
CA ILE A 17 -25.96 16.68 38.71
C ILE A 17 -24.67 15.95 38.34
N VAL A 18 -24.13 15.12 39.24
CA VAL A 18 -22.89 14.37 38.99
C VAL A 18 -23.05 13.39 37.84
N MET A 19 -24.18 12.66 37.76
CA MET A 19 -24.46 11.77 36.62
C MET A 19 -24.52 12.52 35.30
N THR A 20 -25.21 13.67 35.26
CA THR A 20 -25.34 14.48 34.04
C THR A 20 -23.96 14.98 33.57
N LEU A 21 -23.15 15.47 34.51
CA LEU A 21 -21.78 15.91 34.22
C LEU A 21 -20.90 14.77 33.72
N THR A 22 -21.06 13.58 34.31
CA THR A 22 -20.31 12.37 33.92
C THR A 22 -20.64 11.95 32.50
N VAL A 23 -21.92 11.93 32.11
CA VAL A 23 -22.36 11.62 30.74
C VAL A 23 -21.83 12.65 29.74
N ALA A 24 -21.87 13.95 30.09
CA ALA A 24 -21.31 14.99 29.24
C ALA A 24 -19.81 14.81 28.99
N ILE A 25 -19.03 14.52 30.05
CA ILE A 25 -17.60 14.27 29.95
C ILE A 25 -17.31 13.01 29.13
N LEU A 26 -18.05 11.93 29.35
CA LEU A 26 -17.90 10.69 28.57
C LEU A 26 -18.19 10.91 27.08
N GLY A 27 -19.20 11.73 26.76
CA GLY A 27 -19.51 12.10 25.37
C GLY A 27 -18.32 12.78 24.68
N ILE A 28 -17.67 13.73 25.36
CA ILE A 28 -16.48 14.42 24.83
C ILE A 28 -15.32 13.42 24.66
N ILE A 29 -15.02 12.61 25.68
CA ILE A 29 -13.94 11.61 25.62
C ILE A 29 -14.17 10.63 24.47
N TRP A 30 -15.40 10.17 24.28
CA TRP A 30 -15.74 9.24 23.20
C TRP A 30 -15.43 9.81 21.82
N THR A 31 -15.81 11.07 21.57
CA THR A 31 -15.49 11.74 20.28
C THR A 31 -13.98 11.85 20.05
N MET A 32 -13.20 12.20 21.08
CA MET A 32 -11.75 12.28 20.97
C MET A 32 -11.11 10.92 20.67
N VAL A 33 -11.57 9.85 21.33
CA VAL A 33 -11.08 8.49 21.09
C VAL A 33 -11.41 8.03 19.67
N SER A 34 -12.63 8.29 19.20
CA SER A 34 -13.04 7.93 17.82
C SER A 34 -12.14 8.61 16.79
N VAL A 35 -11.99 9.93 16.88
CA VAL A 35 -11.15 10.70 15.93
C VAL A 35 -9.69 10.27 16.02
N SER A 36 -9.17 10.02 17.22
CA SER A 36 -7.79 9.56 17.40
C SER A 36 -7.55 8.21 16.72
N ASN A 37 -8.48 7.27 16.84
CA ASN A 37 -8.38 5.96 16.18
C ASN A 37 -8.40 6.07 14.66
N GLU A 38 -9.22 6.98 14.11
CA GLU A 38 -9.23 7.24 12.66
C GLU A 38 -7.88 7.78 12.18
N ILE A 39 -7.33 8.79 12.86
CA ILE A 39 -6.04 9.38 12.52
C ILE A 39 -4.91 8.36 12.64
N ILE A 40 -4.86 7.59 13.73
CA ILE A 40 -3.84 6.55 13.92
C ILE A 40 -3.95 5.50 12.81
N SER A 41 -5.17 5.07 12.48
CA SER A 41 -5.39 4.10 11.40
C SER A 41 -4.91 4.64 10.06
N ASP A 42 -5.17 5.91 9.73
CA ASP A 42 -4.68 6.54 8.50
C ASP A 42 -3.16 6.58 8.44
N VAL A 43 -2.51 7.02 9.53
CA VAL A 43 -1.05 7.12 9.61
C VAL A 43 -0.40 5.74 9.50
N VAL A 44 -0.96 4.71 10.13
CA VAL A 44 -0.44 3.33 10.01
C VAL A 44 -0.56 2.82 8.58
N ILE A 45 -1.72 2.99 7.94
CA ILE A 45 -1.93 2.58 6.56
C ILE A 45 -0.98 3.32 5.62
N GLU A 46 -0.83 4.63 5.79
CA GLU A 46 0.06 5.44 4.96
C GLU A 46 1.53 5.03 5.14
N SER A 47 1.97 4.84 6.39
CA SER A 47 3.32 4.37 6.71
C SER A 47 3.63 3.00 6.10
N ASP A 48 2.67 2.06 6.18
CA ASP A 48 2.80 0.75 5.55
C ASP A 48 2.97 0.85 4.02
N LEU A 49 2.11 1.64 3.36
CA LEU A 49 2.18 1.84 1.91
C LEU A 49 3.45 2.58 1.48
N GLN A 50 3.93 3.53 2.28
CA GLN A 50 5.22 4.21 2.04
C GLN A 50 6.40 3.26 2.16
N ARG A 51 6.40 2.37 3.15
CA ARG A 51 7.44 1.34 3.31
C ARG A 51 7.44 0.35 2.15
N GLU A 52 6.26 -0.10 1.74
CA GLU A 52 6.08 -0.99 0.59
C GLU A 52 6.54 -0.32 -0.72
N ARG A 53 6.22 0.97 -0.90
CA ARG A 53 6.75 1.77 -2.00
C ARG A 53 8.27 1.77 -2.04
N GLN A 54 8.91 2.06 -0.91
CA GLN A 54 10.36 2.14 -0.86
C GLN A 54 10.98 0.79 -1.24
N ALA A 55 10.45 -0.31 -0.69
CA ALA A 55 10.89 -1.64 -1.05
C ALA A 55 10.74 -1.90 -2.56
N ILE A 56 9.59 -1.53 -3.16
CA ILE A 56 9.34 -1.72 -4.61
C ILE A 56 10.37 -0.95 -5.43
N GLN A 57 10.65 0.30 -5.07
CA GLN A 57 11.63 1.12 -5.77
C GLN A 57 13.05 0.56 -5.67
N GLU A 58 13.45 0.10 -4.48
CA GLU A 58 14.77 -0.50 -4.26
C GLU A 58 14.94 -1.80 -5.06
N GLU A 59 13.95 -2.69 -5.03
CA GLU A 59 14.03 -3.96 -5.75
C GLU A 59 14.00 -3.76 -7.27
N LEU A 60 13.13 -2.89 -7.78
CA LEU A 60 13.10 -2.55 -9.21
C LEU A 60 14.40 -1.88 -9.65
N SER A 61 14.98 -1.01 -8.83
CA SER A 61 16.28 -0.40 -9.11
C SER A 61 17.39 -1.46 -9.16
N LYS A 62 17.40 -2.41 -8.23
CA LYS A 62 18.38 -3.50 -8.20
C LYS A 62 18.27 -4.37 -9.45
N ILE A 63 17.05 -4.77 -9.84
CA ILE A 63 16.78 -5.51 -11.08
C ILE A 63 17.29 -4.71 -12.28
N GLY A 64 16.98 -3.42 -12.38
CA GLY A 64 17.45 -2.56 -13.46
C GLY A 64 18.97 -2.46 -13.57
N MET A 65 19.65 -2.36 -12.43
CA MET A 65 21.11 -2.31 -12.38
C MET A 65 21.77 -3.60 -12.90
N GLU A 66 21.12 -4.74 -12.70
CA GLU A 66 21.60 -6.05 -13.18
C GLU A 66 21.12 -6.35 -14.61
N ALA A 67 20.02 -5.72 -15.04
CA ALA A 67 19.38 -5.95 -16.32
C ALA A 67 20.18 -5.47 -17.55
N ASN A 68 20.06 -6.25 -18.61
CA ASN A 68 20.63 -5.98 -19.94
C ASN A 68 19.57 -5.50 -20.93
N GLY A 69 18.30 -5.61 -20.59
CA GLY A 69 17.22 -5.18 -21.45
C GLY A 69 15.88 -5.69 -20.97
N ILE A 70 14.87 -5.38 -21.76
CA ILE A 70 13.48 -5.69 -21.49
C ILE A 70 12.86 -6.30 -22.75
N GLU A 71 12.05 -7.33 -22.56
CA GLU A 71 11.33 -7.95 -23.66
C GLU A 71 10.17 -7.05 -24.10
N PRO A 72 9.81 -7.08 -25.39
CA PRO A 72 8.60 -6.41 -25.85
C PRO A 72 7.39 -6.97 -25.11
N ILE A 73 6.40 -6.12 -24.86
CA ILE A 73 5.18 -6.50 -24.14
C ILE A 73 4.19 -7.02 -25.16
N ASP A 74 3.82 -8.28 -25.01
CA ASP A 74 2.81 -8.92 -25.87
C ASP A 74 1.41 -8.37 -25.56
N GLU A 75 0.53 -8.39 -26.56
CA GLU A 75 -0.87 -7.96 -26.40
C GLU A 75 -1.62 -8.74 -25.30
N GLY A 76 -1.23 -9.99 -25.05
CA GLY A 76 -1.78 -10.83 -23.97
C GLY A 76 -1.37 -10.40 -22.56
N ASP A 77 -0.29 -9.62 -22.44
CA ASP A 77 0.22 -9.11 -21.17
C ASP A 77 -0.38 -7.75 -20.80
N ILE A 78 -1.36 -7.28 -21.56
CA ILE A 78 -2.13 -6.06 -21.29
C ILE A 78 -3.58 -6.45 -21.03
N ASP A 79 -4.17 -5.86 -19.98
CA ASP A 79 -5.60 -6.04 -19.71
C ASP A 79 -6.48 -5.17 -20.61
N VAL A 80 -7.78 -5.46 -20.62
CA VAL A 80 -8.80 -4.68 -21.36
C VAL A 80 -8.77 -3.18 -20.97
N ALA A 81 -8.32 -2.86 -19.76
CA ALA A 81 -8.15 -1.50 -19.25
C ALA A 81 -6.81 -0.82 -19.65
N GLY A 82 -5.98 -1.48 -20.47
CA GLY A 82 -4.66 -0.97 -20.85
C GLY A 82 -3.59 -1.11 -19.76
N GLU A 83 -3.87 -1.86 -18.70
CA GLU A 83 -2.94 -2.11 -17.59
C GLU A 83 -2.03 -3.28 -17.89
N VAL A 84 -0.78 -3.22 -17.42
CA VAL A 84 0.20 -4.28 -17.69
C VAL A 84 0.08 -5.38 -16.64
N LYS A 85 -0.07 -6.62 -17.11
CA LYS A 85 -0.14 -7.84 -16.29
C LYS A 85 1.24 -8.45 -16.07
N LYS A 86 2.12 -8.37 -17.06
CA LYS A 86 3.45 -8.99 -17.02
C LYS A 86 4.49 -8.10 -17.71
N ILE A 87 5.67 -8.05 -17.12
CA ILE A 87 6.87 -7.45 -17.71
C ILE A 87 8.03 -8.41 -17.49
N THR A 88 8.75 -8.77 -18.55
CA THR A 88 9.96 -9.60 -18.47
C THR A 88 11.20 -8.74 -18.67
N ILE A 89 12.05 -8.67 -17.65
CA ILE A 89 13.32 -7.96 -17.68
C ILE A 89 14.46 -8.98 -17.70
N ASN A 90 15.29 -8.95 -18.73
CA ASN A 90 16.40 -9.88 -18.87
C ASN A 90 17.64 -9.36 -18.14
N SER A 91 18.19 -10.17 -17.23
CA SER A 91 19.35 -9.86 -16.41
C SER A 91 20.43 -10.96 -16.48
N TYR A 92 21.68 -10.61 -16.23
CA TYR A 92 22.75 -11.60 -16.03
C TYR A 92 23.01 -11.75 -14.53
N TYR A 93 22.54 -12.84 -13.94
CA TYR A 93 22.98 -13.22 -12.60
C TYR A 93 24.25 -14.07 -12.72
N LYS A 94 25.36 -13.56 -12.18
CA LYS A 94 26.66 -14.27 -12.01
C LYS A 94 27.00 -15.27 -13.13
N HIS A 95 27.50 -14.73 -14.24
CA HIS A 95 28.48 -15.35 -15.15
C HIS A 95 28.13 -16.53 -16.07
N THR A 96 26.91 -17.08 -16.16
CA THR A 96 26.71 -18.14 -17.19
C THR A 96 25.33 -18.27 -17.84
N SER A 97 24.25 -17.72 -17.27
CA SER A 97 22.93 -17.80 -17.90
C SER A 97 22.11 -16.51 -17.71
N PRO A 98 21.40 -16.03 -18.75
CA PRO A 98 20.40 -14.99 -18.57
C PRO A 98 19.32 -15.49 -17.60
N HIS A 99 19.05 -14.70 -16.56
CA HIS A 99 17.93 -14.89 -15.64
C HIS A 99 16.91 -13.79 -15.93
N GLY A 100 15.67 -14.19 -16.26
CA GLY A 100 14.58 -13.26 -16.50
C GLY A 100 13.88 -12.91 -15.19
N PHE A 101 13.83 -11.63 -14.85
CA PHE A 101 12.96 -11.13 -13.80
C PHE A 101 11.58 -10.85 -14.39
N GLU A 102 10.59 -11.63 -13.96
CA GLU A 102 9.19 -11.38 -14.31
C GLU A 102 8.55 -10.51 -13.21
N ILE A 103 8.03 -9.35 -13.61
CA ILE A 103 7.17 -8.51 -12.78
C ILE A 103 5.72 -8.83 -13.17
N LEU A 104 4.97 -9.45 -12.26
CA LEU A 104 3.62 -9.95 -12.53
C LEU A 104 2.61 -9.27 -11.62
N LYS A 105 1.48 -8.84 -12.20
CA LYS A 105 0.25 -8.48 -11.49
C LYS A 105 -0.64 -9.73 -11.42
N GLU A 106 -0.67 -10.38 -10.26
CA GLU A 106 -1.46 -11.60 -10.06
C GLU A 106 -2.63 -11.34 -9.11
N TYR A 107 -3.82 -11.86 -9.42
CA TYR A 107 -4.96 -11.77 -8.50
C TYR A 107 -4.64 -12.48 -7.18
N SER A 108 -4.80 -11.78 -6.06
CA SER A 108 -4.44 -12.33 -4.74
C SER A 108 -5.47 -13.33 -4.19
N GLY A 109 -6.64 -13.46 -4.83
CA GLY A 109 -7.78 -14.19 -4.26
C GLY A 109 -8.65 -13.35 -3.32
N GLU A 110 -8.22 -12.12 -3.01
CA GLU A 110 -8.94 -11.22 -2.10
C GLU A 110 -9.60 -10.06 -2.83
N ASN A 111 -10.66 -9.53 -2.22
CA ASN A 111 -11.36 -8.35 -2.68
C ASN A 111 -11.16 -7.18 -1.71
N TYR A 112 -10.98 -5.98 -2.25
CA TYR A 112 -11.19 -4.72 -1.55
C TYR A 112 -12.66 -4.60 -1.13
N LYS A 113 -12.93 -3.86 -0.05
CA LYS A 113 -14.28 -3.65 0.50
C LYS A 113 -15.26 -3.07 -0.54
N ASN A 114 -14.76 -2.36 -1.54
CA ASN A 114 -15.57 -1.77 -2.63
C ASN A 114 -15.84 -2.74 -3.80
N GLY A 115 -15.65 -4.05 -3.63
CA GLY A 115 -15.88 -5.04 -4.69
C GLY A 115 -14.82 -5.07 -5.80
N ASN A 116 -13.73 -4.32 -5.66
CA ASN A 116 -12.57 -4.39 -6.55
C ASN A 116 -11.64 -5.53 -6.11
N ASN A 117 -10.94 -6.14 -7.06
CA ASN A 117 -9.98 -7.20 -6.78
C ASN A 117 -8.65 -6.66 -6.23
N ARG A 118 -8.03 -7.37 -5.29
CA ARG A 118 -6.63 -7.15 -4.86
C ARG A 118 -5.67 -7.90 -5.75
N TYR A 119 -4.50 -7.30 -5.98
CA TYR A 119 -3.45 -7.93 -6.76
C TYR A 119 -2.12 -7.93 -5.99
N ASN A 120 -1.35 -8.97 -6.26
CA ASN A 120 0.02 -9.12 -5.82
C ASN A 120 0.96 -8.67 -6.93
N LEU A 121 2.01 -7.94 -6.56
CA LEU A 121 3.22 -7.83 -7.38
C LEU A 121 4.08 -9.05 -7.09
N LYS A 122 4.42 -9.84 -8.10
CA LYS A 122 5.48 -10.85 -7.99
C LYS A 122 6.71 -10.39 -8.75
N VAL A 123 7.87 -10.63 -8.16
CA VAL A 123 9.18 -10.53 -8.80
C VAL A 123 9.81 -11.92 -8.73
N ASP A 124 10.18 -12.50 -9.87
CA ASP A 124 10.75 -13.85 -9.93
C ASP A 124 9.87 -14.89 -9.21
N LYS A 125 8.54 -14.78 -9.41
CA LYS A 125 7.49 -15.61 -8.78
C LYS A 125 7.37 -15.45 -7.25
N ILE A 126 8.18 -14.62 -6.62
CA ILE A 126 8.10 -14.30 -5.20
C ILE A 126 7.15 -13.10 -5.02
N PRO A 127 6.07 -13.23 -4.21
CA PRO A 127 5.19 -12.10 -3.91
C PRO A 127 5.96 -11.04 -3.14
N PHE A 128 5.98 -9.84 -3.70
CA PHE A 128 6.75 -8.69 -3.21
C PHE A 128 5.85 -7.61 -2.60
N SER A 129 4.64 -7.45 -3.15
CA SER A 129 3.63 -6.49 -2.69
C SER A 129 2.25 -7.12 -2.82
N THR A 130 1.32 -6.83 -1.90
CA THR A 130 -0.06 -7.38 -1.90
C THR A 130 -1.13 -6.31 -2.02
N ASN A 131 -0.73 -5.04 -2.05
CA ASN A 131 -1.63 -3.90 -2.11
C ASN A 131 -1.70 -3.28 -3.51
N VAL A 132 -1.40 -4.03 -4.58
CA VAL A 132 -1.36 -3.47 -5.94
C VAL A 132 -2.77 -3.30 -6.49
N GLU A 133 -3.10 -2.08 -6.91
CA GLU A 133 -4.32 -1.78 -7.66
C GLU A 133 -4.07 -1.84 -9.17
N SER A 134 -2.99 -1.21 -9.65
CA SER A 134 -2.67 -1.16 -11.10
C SER A 134 -1.17 -0.99 -11.35
N ILE A 135 -0.72 -1.45 -12.53
CA ILE A 135 0.63 -1.22 -13.06
C ILE A 135 0.49 -0.63 -14.46
N LYS A 136 1.17 0.48 -14.71
CA LYS A 136 1.20 1.17 -16.01
C LYS A 136 2.64 1.44 -16.41
N ILE A 137 2.89 1.39 -17.71
CA ILE A 137 4.17 1.77 -18.30
C ILE A 137 3.94 3.05 -19.09
N ILE A 138 4.78 4.05 -18.82
CA ILE A 138 4.64 5.37 -19.46
C ILE A 138 5.24 5.33 -20.88
N ASN A 139 6.38 4.66 -21.07
CA ASN A 139 7.10 4.58 -22.33
C ASN A 139 6.98 3.20 -23.01
N LYS A 140 5.74 2.79 -23.29
CA LYS A 140 5.45 1.45 -23.84
C LYS A 140 5.99 1.26 -25.26
N ASP A 141 6.02 2.33 -26.06
CA ASP A 141 6.50 2.26 -27.45
C ASP A 141 8.03 2.09 -27.48
N ASN A 142 8.51 1.13 -28.29
CA ASN A 142 9.92 0.80 -28.46
C ASN A 142 10.67 0.50 -27.14
N ILE A 143 9.98 -0.12 -26.18
CA ILE A 143 10.53 -0.40 -24.85
C ILE A 143 11.84 -1.21 -24.90
N SER A 144 11.96 -2.12 -25.86
CA SER A 144 13.16 -2.94 -26.10
C SER A 144 14.37 -2.12 -26.57
N GLU A 145 14.15 -0.94 -27.17
CA GLU A 145 15.21 -0.02 -27.61
C GLU A 145 15.66 0.92 -26.49
N ASN A 146 14.78 1.18 -25.51
CA ASN A 146 15.07 2.09 -24.40
C ASN A 146 16.04 1.49 -23.37
N ASN A 147 16.94 2.31 -22.83
CA ASN A 147 17.83 1.93 -21.74
C ASN A 147 17.18 2.08 -20.35
N TYR A 148 15.88 2.33 -20.31
CA TYR A 148 15.12 2.49 -19.09
C TYR A 148 13.65 2.19 -19.34
N ILE A 149 12.95 1.91 -18.25
CA ILE A 149 11.49 1.80 -18.20
C ILE A 149 10.96 2.73 -17.13
N ASP A 150 9.89 3.45 -17.46
CA ASP A 150 9.13 4.27 -16.51
C ASP A 150 7.83 3.54 -16.14
N LEU A 151 7.74 3.16 -14.87
CA LEU A 151 6.61 2.43 -14.28
C LEU A 151 5.83 3.34 -13.35
N THR A 152 4.51 3.27 -13.44
CA THR A 152 3.57 3.79 -12.44
C THR A 152 2.83 2.61 -11.82
N ILE A 153 3.13 2.33 -10.55
CA ILE A 153 2.44 1.32 -9.74
C ILE A 153 1.54 2.05 -8.75
N LYS A 154 0.25 1.75 -8.77
CA LYS A 154 -0.70 2.28 -7.79
C LYS A 154 -0.93 1.24 -6.71
N LEU A 155 -0.64 1.61 -5.47
CA LEU A 155 -1.00 0.83 -4.30
C LEU A 155 -2.32 1.33 -3.70
N ARG A 156 -3.07 0.42 -3.07
CA ARG A 156 -4.33 0.70 -2.41
C ARG A 156 -4.50 -0.14 -1.16
N LYS A 157 -4.92 0.50 -0.06
CA LYS A 157 -5.35 -0.16 1.17
C LYS A 157 -6.63 0.49 1.69
N ASP A 158 -7.63 -0.34 2.00
CA ASP A 158 -8.92 0.13 2.50
C ASP A 158 -8.84 0.47 3.98
N ARG A 159 -9.69 1.41 4.41
CA ARG A 159 -9.82 1.80 5.81
C ARG A 159 -10.84 0.92 6.54
N ASN A 160 -10.77 0.91 7.86
CA ASN A 160 -11.70 0.12 8.69
C ASN A 160 -12.97 0.85 9.11
N TYR A 161 -13.05 2.16 8.90
CA TYR A 161 -14.11 3.01 9.44
C TYR A 161 -14.82 3.86 8.37
N ASN A 162 -14.35 3.85 7.12
CA ASN A 162 -15.04 4.47 5.99
C ASN A 162 -14.67 3.75 4.66
N ASP A 163 -15.44 4.03 3.61
CA ASP A 163 -15.26 3.41 2.28
C ASP A 163 -14.25 4.16 1.39
N LYS A 164 -13.52 5.15 1.93
CA LYS A 164 -12.51 5.91 1.18
C LYS A 164 -11.15 5.24 1.35
N PRO A 165 -10.63 4.52 0.33
CA PRO A 165 -9.32 3.89 0.44
C PRO A 165 -8.22 4.95 0.51
N ILE A 166 -7.06 4.57 1.06
CA ILE A 166 -5.82 5.29 0.83
C ILE A 166 -5.14 4.66 -0.37
N THR A 167 -4.85 5.50 -1.36
CA THR A 167 -4.10 5.12 -2.56
C THR A 167 -2.77 5.81 -2.58
N TYR A 168 -1.74 5.13 -3.08
CA TYR A 168 -0.39 5.67 -3.17
C TYR A 168 0.21 5.36 -4.54
N ASP A 169 0.62 6.39 -5.26
CA ASP A 169 1.26 6.24 -6.57
C ASP A 169 2.77 6.14 -6.44
N ILE A 170 3.34 5.14 -7.09
CA ILE A 170 4.77 4.89 -7.18
C ILE A 170 5.18 5.13 -8.62
N ASN A 171 5.88 6.24 -8.85
CA ASN A 171 6.57 6.47 -10.12
C ASN A 171 8.03 6.05 -9.95
N VAL A 172 8.47 5.11 -10.76
CA VAL A 172 9.83 4.58 -10.71
C VAL A 172 10.39 4.48 -12.12
N ARG A 173 11.58 5.05 -12.28
CA ARG A 173 12.41 4.89 -13.47
C ARG A 173 13.45 3.83 -13.17
N THR A 174 13.38 2.73 -13.89
CA THR A 174 14.36 1.65 -13.80
C THR A 174 15.30 1.74 -14.99
N VAL A 175 16.59 1.98 -14.76
CA VAL A 175 17.61 2.14 -15.80
C VAL A 175 18.39 0.84 -15.97
N PHE A 176 18.50 0.36 -17.21
CA PHE A 176 19.21 -0.87 -17.59
C PHE A 176 20.68 -0.55 -17.83
N ARG A 177 21.52 -0.73 -16.80
CA ARG A 177 22.92 -0.29 -16.83
C ARG A 177 23.83 -1.23 -17.64
N ASN A 178 23.45 -2.49 -17.79
CA ASN A 178 24.26 -3.49 -18.50
C ASN A 178 23.76 -3.74 -19.93
N LYS A 179 22.82 -2.93 -20.41
CA LYS A 179 22.36 -3.01 -21.79
C LYS A 179 23.53 -2.78 -22.76
N ASN A 180 23.70 -3.71 -23.70
CA ASN A 180 24.81 -3.80 -24.66
C ASN A 180 26.17 -4.28 -24.11
N LYS A 181 26.22 -4.80 -22.88
CA LYS A 181 27.39 -5.55 -22.39
C LYS A 181 27.17 -7.05 -22.64
N THR A 182 27.55 -7.49 -23.83
CA THR A 182 27.75 -8.93 -24.15
C THR A 182 29.01 -9.47 -23.51
#